data_AF-A0A673LCQ5-F1
#
_entry.id   AF-A0A673LCQ5-F1
#
_cell.length_a   1.000
_cell.length_b   1.000
_cell.length_c   1.000
_cell.angle_alpha   90.00
_cell.angle_beta   90.00
_cell.angle_gamma   90.00
#
_symmetry.space_group_name_H-M   'P 1'
#
loop_
_entity.id
_entity.type
_entity.pdbx_description
1 polymer ?
#
loop_
_entity_poly.entity_id
_entity_poly.type
_entity_poly.pdbx_seq_one_letter_code
_entity_poly.pdbx_strand_id
1 'polypeptide(L)'
;KMCETSFSLGLQERMQRLQELTDFTESCQADLKGLFEALGWSQELDSHAFQMEVCPYDPNHTVPQDRMEKHKASCQLSKMGYSKEEQAEMFDPSVYYEKANIPSVNMDKDTFHQVILQTPENAPHMKSTGLHTPSDASTDLPDVPQNHKRALCDLTVADRLAIYDHVIQQASQQSAKRESNEDLYVDLVAKLKKDEEQSGPKSHLEVLAEMRDYRRRRQSYRVKNVHITKKSYTEVIREVIDIHSGELGRIWQEVKDEEFKASQRSSHRSHV
;
A
#
# COMPACT_ATOMS: atom_id res chain seq x y z
N LYS A 1 -17.63 13.07 -90.93
CA LYS A 1 -17.37 14.47 -90.53
C LYS A 1 -18.28 14.97 -89.39
N MET A 2 -19.59 14.65 -89.33
CA MET A 2 -20.44 15.11 -88.19
C MET A 2 -20.29 14.30 -86.88
N CYS A 3 -19.67 13.11 -86.91
CA CYS A 3 -19.50 12.24 -85.74
C CYS A 3 -18.21 12.53 -84.95
N GLU A 4 -17.20 13.14 -85.58
CA GLU A 4 -15.92 13.48 -84.93
C GLU A 4 -16.05 14.77 -84.10
N THR A 5 -16.89 15.70 -84.54
CA THR A 5 -17.16 16.96 -83.86
C THR A 5 -17.92 16.77 -82.54
N SER A 6 -18.89 15.84 -82.49
CA SER A 6 -19.63 15.53 -81.26
C SER A 6 -18.76 14.85 -80.20
N PHE A 7 -17.83 13.99 -80.62
CA PHE A 7 -16.86 13.36 -79.71
C PHE A 7 -15.86 14.37 -79.14
N SER A 8 -15.38 15.31 -79.96
CA SER A 8 -14.46 16.37 -79.51
C SER A 8 -15.10 17.33 -78.50
N LEU A 9 -16.38 17.66 -78.67
CA LEU A 9 -17.14 18.51 -77.74
C LEU A 9 -17.35 17.83 -76.38
N GLY A 10 -17.70 16.54 -76.36
CA GLY A 10 -17.85 15.80 -75.11
C GLY A 10 -16.55 15.58 -74.35
N LEU A 11 -15.41 15.49 -75.05
CA LEU A 11 -14.09 15.42 -74.44
C LEU A 11 -13.69 16.77 -73.81
N GLN A 12 -14.01 17.88 -74.49
CA GLN A 12 -13.79 19.23 -73.97
C GLN A 12 -14.63 19.52 -72.72
N GLU A 13 -15.90 19.12 -72.69
CA GLU A 13 -16.78 19.26 -71.51
C GLU A 13 -16.25 18.47 -70.30
N ARG A 14 -15.73 17.24 -70.53
CA ARG A 14 -15.10 16.44 -69.48
C ARG A 14 -13.82 17.08 -68.94
N MET A 15 -12.99 17.64 -69.82
CA MET A 15 -11.79 18.36 -69.40
C MET A 15 -12.13 19.59 -68.56
N GLN A 16 -13.16 20.35 -68.97
CA GLN A 16 -13.63 21.50 -68.21
C GLN A 16 -14.16 21.08 -66.84
N ARG A 17 -14.93 19.99 -66.77
CA ARG A 17 -15.44 19.44 -65.50
C ARG A 17 -14.31 19.00 -64.57
N LEU A 18 -13.27 18.37 -65.11
CA LEU A 18 -12.09 17.99 -64.32
C LEU A 18 -11.37 19.22 -63.77
N GLN A 19 -11.20 20.25 -64.61
CA GLN A 19 -10.58 21.51 -64.17
C GLN A 19 -11.39 22.17 -63.04
N GLU A 20 -12.72 22.26 -63.19
CA GLU A 20 -13.61 22.80 -62.14
C GLU A 20 -13.49 22.03 -60.82
N LEU A 21 -13.39 20.69 -60.89
CA LEU A 21 -13.20 19.86 -59.69
C LEU A 21 -11.82 20.05 -59.07
N THR A 22 -10.76 20.15 -59.88
CA THR A 22 -9.41 20.43 -59.41
C THR A 22 -9.33 21.79 -58.73
N ASP A 23 -9.82 22.84 -59.39
CA ASP A 23 -9.85 24.20 -58.85
C ASP A 23 -10.66 24.26 -57.53
N PHE A 24 -11.78 23.53 -57.46
CA PHE A 24 -12.56 23.40 -56.24
C PHE A 24 -11.79 22.71 -55.12
N THR A 25 -11.10 21.59 -55.41
CA THR A 25 -10.30 20.89 -54.40
C THR A 25 -9.14 21.74 -53.89
N GLU A 26 -8.49 22.50 -54.77
CA GLU A 26 -7.40 23.41 -54.41
C GLU A 26 -7.90 24.57 -53.54
N SER A 27 -9.07 25.14 -53.87
CA SER A 27 -9.72 26.18 -53.06
C SER A 27 -10.03 25.67 -51.64
N CYS A 28 -10.66 24.49 -51.54
CA CYS A 28 -10.94 23.87 -50.24
C CYS A 28 -9.67 23.59 -49.45
N GLN A 29 -8.59 23.14 -50.11
CA GLN A 29 -7.31 22.89 -49.47
C GLN A 29 -6.66 24.18 -48.95
N ALA A 30 -6.77 25.28 -49.70
CA ALA A 30 -6.28 26.59 -49.29
C ALA A 30 -7.05 27.13 -48.07
N ASP A 31 -8.38 26.99 -48.06
CA ASP A 31 -9.23 27.39 -46.93
C ASP A 31 -8.90 26.59 -45.66
N LEU A 32 -8.73 25.27 -45.80
CA LEU A 32 -8.31 24.40 -44.70
C LEU A 32 -6.93 24.80 -44.18
N LYS A 33 -5.98 25.10 -45.07
CA LYS A 33 -4.65 25.56 -44.68
C LYS A 33 -4.71 26.88 -43.91
N GLY A 34 -5.53 27.83 -44.36
CA GLY A 34 -5.75 29.10 -43.65
C GLY A 34 -6.37 28.89 -42.26
N LEU A 35 -7.31 27.95 -42.12
CA LEU A 35 -7.87 27.57 -40.82
C LEU A 35 -6.82 26.93 -39.90
N PHE A 36 -6.00 26.01 -40.42
CA PHE A 36 -4.91 25.39 -39.67
C PHE A 36 -3.91 26.44 -39.18
N GLU A 37 -3.50 27.38 -40.04
CA GLU A 37 -2.61 28.49 -39.67
C GLU A 37 -3.24 29.40 -38.60
N ALA A 38 -4.52 29.74 -38.72
CA ALA A 38 -5.24 30.56 -37.74
C ALA A 38 -5.36 29.89 -36.36
N LEU A 39 -5.48 28.56 -36.33
CA LEU A 39 -5.54 27.75 -35.11
C LEU A 39 -4.14 27.39 -34.57
N GLY A 40 -3.07 27.74 -35.30
CA GLY A 40 -1.70 27.33 -34.96
C GLY A 40 -1.47 25.83 -35.07
N TRP A 41 -2.27 25.13 -35.86
CA TRP A 41 -2.15 23.70 -36.11
C TRP A 41 -1.24 23.50 -37.33
N SER A 42 -0.11 22.83 -37.16
CA SER A 42 0.65 22.32 -38.31
C SER A 42 -0.13 21.15 -38.89
N GLN A 43 -0.34 21.14 -40.21
CA GLN A 43 -0.70 19.92 -40.93
C GLN A 43 0.55 19.03 -41.01
N GLU A 44 1.10 18.67 -39.86
CA GLU A 44 1.89 17.47 -39.71
C GLU A 44 0.89 16.34 -39.96
N LEU A 45 0.72 15.98 -41.22
CA LEU A 45 0.45 14.59 -41.54
C LEU A 45 1.54 13.86 -40.80
N ASP A 46 1.20 13.30 -39.63
CA ASP A 46 2.06 12.45 -38.81
C ASP A 46 2.59 11.35 -39.72
N SER A 47 3.65 11.70 -40.43
CA SER A 47 4.49 10.83 -41.21
C SER A 47 5.49 10.17 -40.27
N HIS A 48 5.13 10.08 -38.98
CA HIS A 48 5.41 8.92 -38.18
C HIS A 48 4.81 7.73 -38.92
N ALA A 49 5.55 7.24 -39.93
CA ALA A 49 5.62 5.81 -40.16
C ALA A 49 6.08 5.22 -38.82
N PHE A 50 5.14 5.04 -37.89
CA PHE A 50 5.42 4.46 -36.59
C PHE A 50 6.11 3.16 -36.90
N GLN A 51 7.32 2.97 -36.36
CA GLN A 51 8.06 1.75 -36.56
C GLN A 51 7.17 0.60 -36.06
N MET A 52 6.65 -0.18 -37.01
CA MET A 52 5.72 -1.25 -36.74
C MET A 52 6.55 -2.50 -36.43
N GLU A 53 6.35 -3.08 -35.25
CA GLU A 53 7.03 -4.28 -34.82
C GLU A 53 6.01 -5.40 -34.61
N VAL A 54 6.46 -6.64 -34.85
CA VAL A 54 5.65 -7.83 -34.65
C VAL A 54 5.69 -8.24 -33.18
N CYS A 55 4.54 -8.58 -32.61
CA CYS A 55 4.44 -9.03 -31.23
C CYS A 55 5.16 -10.39 -31.03
N PRO A 56 5.93 -10.57 -29.94
CA PRO A 56 6.60 -11.84 -29.65
C PRO A 56 5.63 -12.97 -29.24
N TYR A 57 4.40 -12.66 -28.81
CA TYR A 57 3.41 -13.64 -28.35
C TYR A 57 2.45 -14.10 -29.45
N ASP A 58 2.23 -13.27 -30.48
CA ASP A 58 1.41 -13.59 -31.64
C ASP A 58 2.00 -12.97 -32.91
N PRO A 59 2.50 -13.79 -33.86
CA PRO A 59 3.05 -13.32 -35.13
C PRO A 59 2.05 -12.52 -36.00
N ASN A 60 0.74 -12.64 -35.75
CA ASN A 60 -0.28 -11.90 -36.50
C ASN A 60 -0.51 -10.49 -35.96
N HIS A 61 0.04 -10.14 -34.80
CA HIS A 61 -0.09 -8.81 -34.23
C HIS A 61 1.10 -7.94 -34.63
N THR A 62 0.81 -6.84 -35.33
CA THR A 62 1.79 -5.78 -35.62
C THR A 62 1.34 -4.51 -34.93
N VAL A 63 2.19 -3.97 -34.05
CA VAL A 63 1.87 -2.78 -33.25
C VAL A 63 2.97 -1.73 -33.34
N PRO A 64 2.63 -0.44 -33.20
CA PRO A 64 3.62 0.63 -33.09
C PRO A 64 4.58 0.38 -31.92
N GLN A 65 5.88 0.63 -32.12
CA GLN A 65 6.92 0.46 -31.10
C GLN A 65 6.56 1.17 -29.77
N ASP A 66 6.05 2.39 -29.84
CA ASP A 66 5.64 3.18 -28.66
C ASP A 66 4.55 2.51 -27.80
N ARG A 67 3.74 1.63 -28.41
CA ARG A 67 2.64 0.93 -27.75
C ARG A 67 2.95 -0.55 -27.49
N MET A 68 4.12 -1.03 -27.91
CA MET A 68 4.51 -2.43 -27.84
C MET A 68 4.49 -2.96 -26.41
N GLU A 69 5.01 -2.22 -25.43
CA GLU A 69 5.04 -2.71 -24.04
C GLU A 69 3.64 -2.88 -23.43
N LYS A 70 2.73 -1.93 -23.69
CA LYS A 70 1.32 -2.05 -23.26
C LYS A 70 0.61 -3.21 -23.97
N HIS A 71 0.94 -3.42 -25.24
CA HIS A 71 0.43 -4.56 -26.01
C HIS A 71 0.96 -5.89 -25.46
N LYS A 72 2.26 -6.02 -25.20
CA LYS A 72 2.87 -7.23 -24.63
C LYS A 72 2.16 -7.69 -23.37
N ALA A 73 1.90 -6.77 -22.43
CA ALA A 73 1.19 -7.09 -21.18
C ALA A 73 -0.22 -7.66 -21.42
N SER A 74 -1.02 -7.02 -22.27
CA SER A 74 -2.39 -7.49 -22.57
C SER A 74 -2.40 -8.74 -23.46
N CYS A 75 -1.52 -8.82 -24.44
CA CYS A 75 -1.40 -9.95 -25.36
C CYS A 75 -0.92 -11.21 -24.63
N GLN A 76 0.02 -11.09 -23.70
CA GLN A 76 0.46 -12.21 -22.86
C GLN A 76 -0.71 -12.75 -22.02
N LEU A 77 -1.49 -11.87 -21.38
CA LEU A 77 -2.68 -12.25 -20.61
C LEU A 77 -3.73 -12.92 -21.50
N SER A 78 -4.01 -12.37 -22.69
CA SER A 78 -4.92 -12.99 -23.64
C SER A 78 -4.44 -14.36 -24.13
N LYS A 79 -3.13 -14.55 -24.30
CA LYS A 79 -2.54 -15.86 -24.67
C LYS A 79 -2.72 -16.90 -23.56
N MET A 80 -2.66 -16.48 -22.30
CA MET A 80 -2.98 -17.29 -21.11
C MET A 80 -4.50 -17.45 -20.87
N GLY A 81 -5.33 -16.92 -21.78
CA GLY A 81 -6.77 -17.09 -21.76
C GLY A 81 -7.53 -16.13 -20.85
N TYR A 82 -6.92 -15.03 -20.38
CA TYR A 82 -7.62 -14.02 -19.57
C TYR A 82 -8.56 -13.19 -20.44
N SER A 83 -9.82 -13.06 -20.00
CA SER A 83 -10.82 -12.26 -20.70
C SER A 83 -10.54 -10.75 -20.55
N LYS A 84 -11.16 -9.93 -21.41
CA LYS A 84 -10.99 -8.46 -21.32
C LYS A 84 -11.55 -7.91 -20.02
N GLU A 85 -12.63 -8.51 -19.52
CA GLU A 85 -13.27 -8.17 -18.26
C GLU A 85 -12.35 -8.50 -17.08
N GLU A 86 -11.74 -9.70 -17.09
CA GLU A 86 -10.75 -10.08 -16.08
C GLU A 86 -9.54 -9.12 -16.08
N GLN A 87 -9.04 -8.76 -17.26
CA GLN A 87 -7.91 -7.84 -17.40
C GLN A 87 -8.24 -6.43 -16.90
N ALA A 88 -9.48 -5.96 -17.06
CA ALA A 88 -9.90 -4.64 -16.59
C ALA A 88 -10.00 -4.54 -15.05
N GLU A 89 -10.23 -5.68 -14.37
CA GLU A 89 -10.23 -5.76 -12.91
C GLU A 89 -8.82 -5.88 -12.31
N MET A 90 -7.80 -6.13 -13.14
CA MET A 90 -6.42 -6.25 -12.70
C MET A 90 -5.80 -4.86 -12.51
N PHE A 91 -5.36 -4.57 -11.30
CA PHE A 91 -4.67 -3.33 -10.95
C PHE A 91 -3.22 -3.63 -10.61
N ASP A 92 -2.31 -2.77 -11.07
CA ASP A 92 -0.91 -2.84 -10.69
C ASP A 92 -0.73 -2.38 -9.23
N PRO A 93 -0.33 -3.27 -8.30
CA PRO A 93 -0.11 -2.90 -6.91
C PRO A 93 1.13 -2.02 -6.72
N SER A 94 2.06 -1.97 -7.69
CA SER A 94 3.35 -1.30 -7.57
C SER A 94 3.20 0.19 -7.22
N VAL A 95 2.20 0.85 -7.82
CA VAL A 95 1.91 2.29 -7.62
C VAL A 95 1.60 2.63 -6.16
N TYR A 96 0.92 1.72 -5.44
CA TYR A 96 0.54 1.96 -4.05
C TYR A 96 1.69 1.74 -3.07
N TYR A 97 2.67 0.92 -3.45
CA TYR A 97 3.74 0.48 -2.58
C TYR A 97 5.12 1.02 -2.97
N GLU A 98 5.23 1.82 -4.04
CA GLU A 98 6.48 2.44 -4.50
C GLU A 98 7.22 3.20 -3.38
N LYS A 99 6.48 3.90 -2.53
CA LYS A 99 7.04 4.69 -1.40
C LYS A 99 7.06 3.94 -0.07
N ALA A 100 6.51 2.73 -0.03
CA ALA A 100 6.41 1.93 1.18
C ALA A 100 7.55 0.91 1.22
N ASN A 101 8.25 0.82 2.36
CA ASN A 101 9.30 -0.19 2.55
C ASN A 101 8.69 -1.57 2.88
N ILE A 102 7.85 -2.09 1.99
CA ILE A 102 7.19 -3.39 2.15
C ILE A 102 8.00 -4.45 1.40
N PRO A 103 8.28 -5.62 2.00
CA PRO A 103 8.92 -6.72 1.29
C PRO A 103 8.02 -7.17 0.14
N SER A 104 8.52 -7.12 -1.09
CA SER A 104 7.87 -7.71 -2.25
C SER A 104 8.60 -8.99 -2.62
N VAL A 105 7.82 -10.04 -2.84
CA VAL A 105 8.32 -11.33 -3.32
C VAL A 105 7.79 -11.51 -4.73
N ASN A 106 8.70 -11.57 -5.70
CA ASN A 106 8.38 -11.94 -7.07
C ASN A 106 8.70 -13.44 -7.24
N MET A 107 7.78 -14.18 -7.87
CA MET A 107 7.95 -15.60 -8.14
C MET A 107 7.98 -15.82 -9.65
N ASP A 108 9.12 -16.26 -10.14
CA ASP A 108 9.30 -16.64 -11.54
C ASP A 108 8.55 -17.95 -11.85
N LYS A 109 8.26 -18.18 -13.13
CA LYS A 109 7.55 -19.38 -13.60
C LYS A 109 8.26 -20.67 -13.18
N ASP A 110 9.59 -20.71 -13.27
CA ASP A 110 10.39 -21.89 -12.91
C ASP A 110 10.35 -22.16 -11.40
N THR A 111 10.48 -21.13 -10.57
CA THR A 111 10.37 -21.26 -9.10
C THR A 111 8.97 -21.71 -8.70
N PHE A 112 7.94 -21.16 -9.32
CA PHE A 112 6.56 -21.57 -9.10
C PHE A 112 6.35 -23.06 -9.42
N HIS A 113 6.83 -23.51 -10.58
CA HIS A 113 6.78 -24.92 -10.97
C HIS A 113 7.56 -25.81 -10.01
N GLN A 114 8.74 -25.38 -9.57
CA GLN A 114 9.53 -26.11 -8.59
C GLN A 114 8.80 -26.30 -7.25
N VAL A 115 8.18 -25.23 -6.73
CA VAL A 115 7.41 -25.27 -5.47
C VAL A 115 6.21 -26.21 -5.59
N ILE A 116 5.49 -26.17 -6.72
CA ILE A 116 4.36 -27.07 -6.97
C ILE A 116 4.83 -28.53 -7.07
N LEU A 117 5.91 -28.82 -7.81
CA LEU A 117 6.44 -30.18 -7.96
C LEU A 117 6.94 -30.79 -6.64
N GLN A 118 7.39 -29.96 -5.70
CA GLN A 118 7.80 -30.41 -4.37
C GLN A 118 6.61 -30.70 -3.43
N THR A 119 5.39 -30.32 -3.81
CA THR A 119 4.19 -30.45 -2.96
C THR A 119 3.73 -31.92 -2.82
N PRO A 120 3.65 -32.73 -3.90
CA PRO A 120 3.31 -34.15 -3.80
C PRO A 120 4.31 -34.97 -2.98
N GLU A 121 5.60 -34.62 -3.00
CA GLU A 121 6.66 -35.36 -2.29
C GLU A 121 6.62 -35.13 -0.77
N ASN A 122 6.15 -33.96 -0.33
CA ASN A 122 6.10 -33.57 1.08
C ASN A 122 4.71 -33.74 1.72
N ALA A 123 3.68 -34.06 0.93
CA ALA A 123 2.34 -34.26 1.44
C ALA A 123 2.25 -35.59 2.21
N PRO A 124 1.82 -35.59 3.50
CA PRO A 124 1.49 -36.84 4.18
C PRO A 124 0.38 -37.54 3.37
N HIS A 125 0.56 -38.83 3.07
CA HIS A 125 -0.36 -39.68 2.30
C HIS A 125 -1.80 -39.63 2.85
N MET A 126 -2.54 -38.59 2.51
CA MET A 126 -3.92 -38.40 2.90
C MET A 126 -4.74 -38.38 1.62
N LYS A 127 -5.29 -39.54 1.28
CA LYS A 127 -6.27 -39.68 0.20
C LYS A 127 -7.53 -38.91 0.59
N SER A 128 -7.59 -37.61 0.31
CA SER A 128 -8.81 -36.84 0.48
C SER A 128 -9.72 -37.09 -0.72
N THR A 129 -10.65 -38.01 -0.52
CA THR A 129 -11.87 -38.17 -1.32
C THR A 129 -12.67 -36.86 -1.20
N GLY A 130 -12.48 -35.95 -2.17
CA GLY A 130 -13.09 -34.63 -2.14
C GLY A 130 -12.95 -33.93 -3.49
N LEU A 131 -13.73 -34.41 -4.46
CA LEU A 131 -14.24 -33.69 -5.64
C LEU A 131 -13.33 -32.69 -6.39
N HIS A 132 -12.03 -32.94 -6.48
CA HIS A 132 -11.18 -32.45 -7.57
C HIS A 132 -10.19 -33.55 -7.91
N THR A 133 -10.64 -34.54 -8.70
CA THR A 133 -9.71 -35.34 -9.48
C THR A 133 -9.06 -34.38 -10.49
N PRO A 134 -7.73 -34.37 -10.63
CA PRO A 134 -7.12 -33.96 -11.89
C PRO A 134 -7.59 -35.00 -12.91
N SER A 135 -8.78 -34.79 -13.47
CA SER A 135 -9.20 -35.52 -14.66
C SER A 135 -8.24 -35.07 -15.74
N ASP A 136 -7.43 -36.03 -16.19
CA ASP A 136 -6.70 -35.93 -17.45
C ASP A 136 -5.79 -34.71 -17.54
N ALA A 137 -4.81 -34.65 -16.62
CA ALA A 137 -3.69 -33.74 -16.72
C ALA A 137 -2.99 -33.94 -18.07
N SER A 138 -3.27 -33.03 -19.01
CA SER A 138 -2.25 -32.62 -19.97
C SER A 138 -0.96 -32.40 -19.19
N THR A 139 0.13 -32.91 -19.71
CA THR A 139 1.49 -32.88 -19.17
C THR A 139 2.04 -31.45 -18.93
N ASP A 140 1.22 -30.41 -19.12
CA ASP A 140 1.59 -29.01 -18.97
C ASP A 140 1.31 -28.52 -17.55
N LEU A 141 2.36 -28.11 -16.87
CA LEU A 141 2.30 -27.43 -15.57
C LEU A 141 1.48 -26.14 -15.70
N PRO A 142 0.63 -25.81 -14.70
CA PRO A 142 -0.18 -24.60 -14.75
C PRO A 142 0.71 -23.35 -14.83
N ASP A 143 0.26 -22.35 -15.59
CA ASP A 143 0.90 -21.03 -15.61
C ASP A 143 0.70 -20.31 -14.26
N VAL A 144 1.63 -19.39 -13.94
CA VAL A 144 1.55 -18.58 -12.71
C VAL A 144 0.29 -17.71 -12.76
N PRO A 145 -0.67 -17.87 -11.82
CA PRO A 145 -1.87 -17.06 -11.81
C PRO A 145 -1.55 -15.58 -11.62
N GLN A 146 -2.11 -14.74 -12.48
CA GLN A 146 -1.89 -13.28 -12.49
C GLN A 146 -2.97 -12.52 -11.73
N ASN A 147 -4.06 -13.19 -11.34
CA ASN A 147 -5.11 -12.60 -10.52
C ASN A 147 -5.57 -13.54 -9.40
N HIS A 148 -6.27 -12.97 -8.41
CA HIS A 148 -6.72 -13.71 -7.24
C HIS A 148 -7.75 -14.82 -7.57
N LYS A 149 -8.66 -14.57 -8.52
CA LYS A 149 -9.69 -15.56 -8.92
C LYS A 149 -9.05 -16.83 -9.47
N ARG A 150 -8.10 -16.69 -10.40
CA ARG A 150 -7.33 -17.78 -10.99
C ARG A 150 -6.44 -18.48 -9.96
N ALA A 151 -5.81 -17.74 -9.06
CA ALA A 151 -5.01 -18.34 -7.98
C ALA A 151 -5.83 -19.28 -7.07
N LEU A 152 -7.12 -18.99 -6.87
CA LEU A 152 -8.02 -19.84 -6.08
C LEU A 152 -8.60 -21.02 -6.88
N CYS A 153 -8.90 -20.82 -8.16
CA CYS A 153 -9.58 -21.82 -9.00
C CYS A 153 -8.62 -22.79 -9.70
N ASP A 154 -7.46 -22.31 -10.18
CA ASP A 154 -6.56 -23.08 -11.04
C ASP A 154 -5.60 -23.96 -10.21
N LEU A 155 -5.38 -23.61 -8.95
CA LEU A 155 -4.44 -24.30 -8.06
C LEU A 155 -5.17 -25.17 -7.04
N THR A 156 -4.57 -26.30 -6.66
CA THR A 156 -5.11 -27.12 -5.58
C THR A 156 -4.87 -26.47 -4.22
N VAL A 157 -5.57 -26.96 -3.18
CA VAL A 157 -5.35 -26.49 -1.81
C VAL A 157 -3.89 -26.72 -1.37
N ALA A 158 -3.31 -27.85 -1.76
CA ALA A 158 -1.94 -28.20 -1.41
C ALA A 158 -0.94 -27.24 -2.08
N ASP A 159 -1.12 -26.96 -3.37
CA ASP A 159 -0.24 -26.05 -4.12
C ASP A 159 -0.27 -24.64 -3.52
N ARG A 160 -1.47 -24.13 -3.19
CA ARG A 160 -1.61 -22.82 -2.55
C ARG A 160 -0.91 -22.74 -1.20
N LEU A 161 -0.95 -23.81 -0.41
CA LEU A 161 -0.23 -23.89 0.86
C LEU A 161 1.29 -23.89 0.65
N ALA A 162 1.79 -24.68 -0.29
CA ALA A 162 3.23 -24.72 -0.59
C ALA A 162 3.76 -23.35 -1.07
N ILE A 163 2.99 -22.67 -1.92
CA ILE A 163 3.31 -21.30 -2.36
C ILE A 163 3.33 -20.34 -1.17
N TYR A 164 2.32 -20.41 -0.29
CA TYR A 164 2.26 -19.57 0.90
C TYR A 164 3.48 -19.78 1.80
N ASP A 165 3.82 -21.03 2.11
CA ASP A 165 4.95 -21.36 2.97
C ASP A 165 6.27 -20.88 2.35
N HIS A 166 6.46 -21.07 1.04
CA HIS A 166 7.62 -20.56 0.31
C HIS A 166 7.73 -19.03 0.40
N VAL A 167 6.64 -18.30 0.14
CA VAL A 167 6.62 -16.83 0.20
C VAL A 167 6.90 -16.33 1.62
N ILE A 168 6.35 -16.97 2.65
CA ILE A 168 6.60 -16.62 4.05
C ILE A 168 8.07 -16.85 4.42
N GLN A 169 8.65 -17.99 4.02
CA GLN A 169 10.07 -18.24 4.23
C GLN A 169 10.94 -17.19 3.55
N GLN A 170 10.68 -16.86 2.28
CA GLN A 170 11.42 -15.85 1.54
C GLN A 170 11.25 -14.46 2.15
N ALA A 171 10.04 -14.07 2.53
CA ALA A 171 9.76 -12.80 3.19
C ALA A 171 10.44 -12.70 4.56
N SER A 172 10.50 -13.80 5.33
CA SER A 172 11.19 -13.84 6.63
C SER A 172 12.71 -13.62 6.50
N GLN A 173 13.32 -14.17 5.45
CA GLN A 173 14.74 -13.97 5.15
C GLN A 173 15.03 -12.51 4.73
N GLN A 174 14.09 -11.87 4.04
CA GLN A 174 14.19 -10.46 3.67
C GLN A 174 13.96 -9.54 4.88
N SER A 175 13.03 -9.88 5.78
CA SER A 175 12.73 -9.09 6.98
C SER A 175 13.84 -9.20 8.03
N ALA A 176 14.52 -10.34 8.15
CA ALA A 176 15.69 -10.50 9.02
C ALA A 176 16.86 -9.56 8.66
N LYS A 177 16.89 -9.03 7.42
CA LYS A 177 17.86 -8.01 6.97
C LYS A 177 17.41 -6.57 7.27
N ARG A 178 16.16 -6.36 7.70
CA ARG A 178 15.59 -5.04 8.01
C ARG A 178 15.52 -4.85 9.53
N GLU A 179 15.66 -3.61 9.99
CA GLU A 179 15.49 -3.27 11.41
C GLU A 179 14.09 -3.67 11.88
N SER A 180 14.03 -4.48 12.94
CA SER A 180 12.76 -4.98 13.45
C SER A 180 11.95 -3.83 14.04
N ASN A 181 10.72 -3.68 13.57
CA ASN A 181 9.76 -2.73 14.14
C ASN A 181 9.11 -3.33 15.41
N GLU A 182 9.95 -3.83 16.32
CA GLU A 182 9.54 -4.37 17.63
C GLU A 182 8.80 -3.30 18.47
N ASP A 183 9.00 -2.02 18.18
CA ASP A 183 8.32 -0.90 18.84
C ASP A 183 6.81 -0.81 18.54
N LEU A 184 6.32 -1.45 17.46
CA LEU A 184 4.90 -1.47 17.13
C LEU A 184 4.14 -2.60 17.85
N TYR A 185 4.83 -3.68 18.21
CA TYR A 185 4.26 -4.81 18.93
C TYR A 185 4.76 -4.81 20.37
N VAL A 186 4.05 -4.09 21.24
CA VAL A 186 4.28 -4.23 22.67
C VAL A 186 3.80 -5.61 23.09
N ASP A 187 4.74 -6.52 23.36
CA ASP A 187 4.47 -7.77 24.05
C ASP A 187 3.94 -7.46 25.46
N LEU A 188 2.62 -7.45 25.56
CA LEU A 188 1.89 -7.16 26.78
C LEU A 188 2.18 -8.21 27.86
N VAL A 189 2.49 -9.45 27.46
CA VAL A 189 2.82 -10.54 28.37
C VAL A 189 4.21 -10.32 28.98
N ALA A 190 5.19 -9.90 28.18
CA ALA A 190 6.51 -9.54 28.70
C ALA A 190 6.48 -8.33 29.64
N LYS A 191 5.64 -7.32 29.38
CA LYS A 191 5.47 -6.18 30.29
C LYS A 191 4.82 -6.58 31.62
N LEU A 192 3.78 -7.41 31.58
CA LEU A 192 3.13 -7.90 32.80
C LEU A 192 4.10 -8.70 33.68
N LYS A 193 4.99 -9.50 33.09
CA LYS A 193 6.02 -10.25 33.82
C LYS A 193 7.10 -9.36 34.44
N LYS A 194 7.54 -8.30 33.75
CA LYS A 194 8.52 -7.33 34.28
C LYS A 194 7.99 -6.50 35.46
N ASP A 195 6.70 -6.15 35.44
CA ASP A 195 6.08 -5.38 36.51
C ASP A 195 5.89 -6.21 37.80
N GLU A 196 5.74 -7.54 37.71
CA GLU A 196 5.71 -8.43 38.89
C GLU A 196 7.05 -8.50 39.62
N GLU A 197 8.17 -8.24 38.94
CA GLU A 197 9.50 -8.23 39.57
C GLU A 197 9.80 -6.92 40.32
N GLN A 198 9.12 -5.81 39.98
CA GLN A 198 9.40 -4.48 40.55
C GLN A 198 8.34 -3.98 41.53
N SER A 199 7.12 -4.51 41.46
CA SER A 199 6.02 -4.17 42.35
C SER A 199 5.47 -5.45 42.96
N GLY A 200 5.13 -5.43 44.25
CA GLY A 200 4.49 -6.58 44.92
C GLY A 200 3.30 -7.12 44.13
N PRO A 201 2.93 -8.40 44.33
CA PRO A 201 1.95 -9.09 43.49
C PRO A 201 0.64 -8.31 43.46
N LYS A 202 0.27 -7.83 42.26
CA LYS A 202 -0.95 -7.08 42.01
C LYS A 202 -2.16 -7.93 42.43
N SER A 203 -3.15 -7.30 43.04
CA SER A 203 -4.36 -8.02 43.45
C SER A 203 -5.11 -8.54 42.22
N HIS A 204 -5.77 -9.70 42.31
CA HIS A 204 -6.51 -10.28 41.19
C HIS A 204 -7.54 -9.31 40.57
N LEU A 205 -8.19 -8.47 41.39
CA LEU A 205 -9.11 -7.43 40.93
C LEU A 205 -8.39 -6.30 40.17
N GLU A 206 -7.17 -5.99 40.56
CA GLU A 206 -6.31 -4.99 39.94
C GLU A 206 -5.87 -5.45 38.55
N VAL A 207 -5.46 -6.72 38.44
CA VAL A 207 -5.12 -7.36 37.15
C VAL A 207 -6.32 -7.36 36.19
N LEU A 208 -7.53 -7.70 36.68
CA LEU A 208 -8.75 -7.65 35.86
C LEU A 208 -9.14 -6.22 35.45
N ALA A 209 -8.87 -5.22 36.30
CA ALA A 209 -9.10 -3.82 35.98
C ALA A 209 -8.10 -3.33 34.90
N GLU A 210 -6.83 -3.70 35.02
CA GLU A 210 -5.79 -3.40 34.04
C GLU A 210 -6.14 -4.00 32.68
N MET A 211 -6.53 -5.29 32.64
CA MET A 211 -6.94 -5.96 31.40
C MET A 211 -8.14 -5.30 30.72
N ARG A 212 -9.08 -4.77 31.51
CA ARG A 212 -10.22 -4.00 30.99
C ARG A 212 -9.78 -2.67 30.41
N ASP A 213 -8.84 -1.98 31.04
CA ASP A 213 -8.31 -0.70 30.58
C ASP A 213 -7.46 -0.86 29.31
N TYR A 214 -6.67 -1.93 29.22
CA TYR A 214 -5.98 -2.33 27.99
C TYR A 214 -6.96 -2.56 26.84
N ARG A 215 -8.07 -3.25 27.07
CA ARG A 215 -9.08 -3.47 26.01
C ARG A 215 -9.82 -2.19 25.60
N ARG A 216 -9.97 -1.21 26.50
CA ARG A 216 -10.77 0.00 26.25
C ARG A 216 -10.00 1.20 25.73
N ARG A 217 -8.74 1.40 26.13
CA ARG A 217 -7.98 2.62 25.80
C ARG A 217 -6.94 2.37 24.71
N ARG A 218 -6.81 3.31 23.76
CA ARG A 218 -5.75 3.28 22.75
C ARG A 218 -4.38 3.50 23.42
N GLN A 219 -3.33 2.91 22.83
CA GLN A 219 -1.96 2.90 23.37
C GLN A 219 -1.40 4.30 23.67
N SER A 220 -1.73 5.29 22.84
CA SER A 220 -1.37 6.70 23.04
C SER A 220 -1.91 7.34 24.33
N TYR A 221 -2.97 6.76 24.91
CA TYR A 221 -3.57 7.20 26.17
C TYR A 221 -3.15 6.36 27.38
N ARG A 222 -2.44 5.24 27.16
CA ARG A 222 -1.92 4.38 28.24
C ARG A 222 -0.62 4.93 28.85
N VAL A 223 0.22 5.56 28.02
CA VAL A 223 1.55 6.08 28.41
C VAL A 223 1.50 7.51 28.93
N LYS A 224 0.40 8.23 28.70
CA LYS A 224 0.22 9.55 29.32
C LYS A 224 -0.16 9.32 30.78
N ASN A 225 0.87 9.19 31.61
CA ASN A 225 0.77 9.28 33.06
C ASN A 225 0.38 10.73 33.42
N VAL A 226 -0.85 11.13 33.08
CA VAL A 226 -1.40 12.46 33.33
C VAL A 226 -1.33 12.79 34.82
N HIS A 227 -1.35 11.78 35.69
CA HIS A 227 -1.21 11.91 37.14
C HIS A 227 0.22 11.77 37.68
N ILE A 228 1.20 11.30 36.89
CA ILE A 228 2.61 11.17 37.35
C ILE A 228 3.47 12.33 36.82
N THR A 229 3.17 12.88 35.63
CA THR A 229 4.08 13.83 34.95
C THR A 229 3.63 15.29 34.98
N LYS A 230 2.36 15.59 35.30
CA LYS A 230 1.87 16.98 35.44
C LYS A 230 0.93 17.06 36.64
N LYS A 231 1.40 17.67 37.74
CA LYS A 231 0.55 17.98 38.89
C LYS A 231 -0.65 18.80 38.42
N SER A 232 -1.84 18.41 38.85
CA SER A 232 -3.05 19.18 38.52
C SER A 232 -3.02 20.55 39.22
N TYR A 233 -3.69 21.56 38.67
CA TYR A 233 -3.75 22.90 39.29
C TYR A 233 -4.18 22.86 40.77
N THR A 234 -5.13 21.97 41.12
CA THR A 234 -5.60 21.80 42.50
C THR A 234 -4.60 21.08 43.40
N GLU A 235 -3.70 20.28 42.83
CA GLU A 235 -2.62 19.58 43.53
C GLU A 235 -1.43 20.50 43.78
N VAL A 236 -1.12 21.37 42.82
CA VAL A 236 -0.18 22.49 43.00
C VAL A 236 -0.66 23.41 44.13
N ILE A 237 -1.95 23.75 44.16
CA ILE A 237 -2.52 24.58 45.24
C ILE A 237 -2.41 23.88 46.59
N ARG A 238 -2.72 22.57 46.67
CA ARG A 238 -2.60 21.80 47.92
C ARG A 238 -1.16 21.80 48.43
N GLU A 239 -0.18 21.57 47.56
CA GLU A 239 1.24 21.59 47.92
C GLU A 239 1.71 22.98 48.41
N VAL A 240 1.25 24.06 47.77
CA VAL A 240 1.54 25.43 48.22
C VAL A 240 0.96 25.68 49.61
N ILE A 241 -0.28 25.24 49.87
CA ILE A 241 -0.93 25.35 51.19
C ILE A 241 -0.17 24.53 52.24
N ASP A 242 0.26 23.32 51.92
CA ASP A 242 1.00 22.45 52.83
C ASP A 242 2.37 23.05 53.20
N ILE A 243 3.08 23.64 52.23
CA ILE A 243 4.35 24.35 52.49
C ILE A 243 4.12 25.55 53.41
N HIS A 244 3.17 26.43 53.09
CA HIS A 244 2.93 27.64 53.87
C HIS A 244 2.39 27.33 55.27
N SER A 245 1.52 26.32 55.40
CA SER A 245 1.02 25.89 56.70
C SER A 245 2.13 25.26 57.57
N GLY A 246 3.05 24.50 56.97
CA GLY A 246 4.24 23.98 57.64
C GLY A 246 5.18 25.09 58.12
N GLU A 247 5.45 26.09 57.29
CA GLU A 247 6.28 27.25 57.67
C GLU A 247 5.65 28.07 58.79
N LEU A 248 4.35 28.36 58.71
CA LEU A 248 3.61 29.03 59.77
C LEU A 248 3.64 28.23 61.07
N GLY A 249 3.51 26.90 60.99
CA GLY A 249 3.67 26.01 62.15
C GLY A 249 5.06 26.14 62.78
N ARG A 250 6.12 26.17 61.97
CA ARG A 250 7.50 26.33 62.45
C ARG A 250 7.73 27.68 63.13
N ILE A 251 7.28 28.77 62.50
CA ILE A 251 7.37 30.13 63.08
C ILE A 251 6.61 30.20 64.41
N TRP A 252 5.42 29.59 64.48
CA TRP A 252 4.64 29.58 65.71
C TRP A 252 5.32 28.78 66.82
N GLN A 253 5.98 27.68 66.48
CA GLN A 253 6.80 26.90 67.40
C GLN A 253 8.01 27.71 67.91
N GLU A 254 8.73 28.39 67.00
CA GLU A 254 9.89 29.24 67.34
C GLU A 254 9.47 30.39 68.27
N VAL A 255 8.35 31.06 67.99
CA VAL A 255 7.82 32.14 68.85
C VAL A 255 7.45 31.61 70.24
N LYS A 256 6.78 30.44 70.33
CA LYS A 256 6.46 29.82 71.61
C LYS A 256 7.71 29.45 72.42
N ASP A 257 8.72 28.90 71.76
CA ASP A 257 9.97 28.52 72.41
C ASP A 257 10.74 29.75 72.91
N GLU A 258 10.72 30.86 72.17
CA GLU A 258 11.31 32.13 72.59
C GLU A 258 10.52 32.81 73.73
N GLU A 259 9.18 32.76 73.72
CA GLU A 259 8.33 33.23 74.83
C GLU A 259 8.58 32.42 76.12
N PHE A 260 8.76 31.10 75.99
CA PHE A 260 9.09 30.23 77.11
C PHE A 260 10.47 30.55 77.69
N LYS A 261 11.49 30.74 76.85
CA LYS A 261 12.84 31.16 77.28
C LYS A 261 12.86 32.56 77.90
N ALA A 262 12.08 33.50 77.36
CA ALA A 262 11.96 34.85 77.91
C ALA A 262 11.29 34.85 79.30
N SER A 263 10.26 34.02 79.49
CA SER A 263 9.58 33.85 80.78
C SER A 263 10.50 33.27 81.85
N GLN A 264 11.31 32.26 81.50
CA GLN A 264 12.33 31.69 82.40
C GLN A 264 13.42 32.71 82.77
N ARG A 265 13.88 33.52 81.82
CA ARG A 265 14.86 34.58 82.08
C ARG A 265 14.31 35.70 82.99
N SER A 266 13.02 36.01 82.90
CA SER A 266 12.40 37.01 83.78
C SER A 266 12.24 36.49 85.23
N SER A 267 11.89 35.21 85.39
CA SER A 267 11.77 34.56 86.71
C SER A 267 13.12 34.43 87.43
N HIS A 268 14.23 34.35 86.69
CA HIS A 268 15.56 34.32 87.28
C HIS A 268 16.07 35.70 87.74
N ARG A 269 15.50 36.79 87.22
CA ARG A 269 15.90 38.17 87.53
C ARG A 269 15.13 38.78 88.72
N SER A 270 14.03 38.15 89.14
CA SER A 270 13.23 38.56 90.30
C SER A 270 13.70 37.95 91.64
N HIS A 271 14.84 37.25 91.65
CA HIS A 271 15.40 36.58 92.83
C HIS A 271 16.81 37.06 93.22
N VAL A 272 17.17 38.29 92.83
CA VAL A 272 18.37 38.99 93.33
C VAL A 272 17.94 40.28 94.03
#